data_AF-A0A843U914-F1
#
_entry.id   AF-A0A843U914-F1
#
_cell.length_a   1.000
_cell.length_b   1.000
_cell.length_c   1.000
_cell.angle_alpha   90.00
_cell.angle_beta   90.00
_cell.angle_gamma   90.00
#
_symmetry.space_group_name_H-M   'P 1'
#
loop_
_entity.id
_entity.type
_entity.pdbx_description
1 polymer ?
#
loop_
_entity_poly.entity_id
_entity_poly.type
_entity_poly.pdbx_seq_one_letter_code
_entity_poly.pdbx_strand_id
1 'polypeptide(L)'
;MRMRRKNDEIEARIKWYTGQDLMGLSMDELTQLEEQLEISVNKVRSRKLEQHQVAAEFKVGEGQMSNIEEIAPYYSCDSQRNLLQLSPQLQGFRLQPSSMQELSLQHHGF
;
A
#
# COMPACT_ATOMS: atom_id res chain seq x y z
N MET A 1 30.47 -13.65 31.66
CA MET A 1 29.03 -13.51 31.96
C MET A 1 28.44 -12.13 31.65
N ARG A 2 29.15 -11.00 31.86
CA ARG A 2 28.61 -9.64 31.61
C ARG A 2 28.12 -9.40 30.17
N MET A 3 28.89 -9.85 29.17
CA MET A 3 28.54 -9.66 27.76
C MET A 3 27.28 -10.43 27.35
N ARG A 4 27.08 -11.64 27.88
CA ARG A 4 25.88 -12.46 27.61
C ARG A 4 24.62 -11.73 28.06
N ARG A 5 24.59 -11.26 29.31
CA ARG A 5 23.43 -10.51 29.86
C ARG A 5 23.06 -9.28 29.04
N LYS A 6 24.06 -8.52 28.57
CA LYS A 6 23.81 -7.37 27.69
C LYS A 6 23.21 -7.79 26.35
N ASN A 7 23.67 -8.91 25.82
CA ASN A 7 23.12 -9.45 24.56
C ASN A 7 21.67 -9.88 24.75
N ASP A 8 21.37 -10.56 25.87
CA ASP A 8 20.01 -10.98 26.22
C ASP A 8 19.08 -9.76 26.39
N GLU A 9 19.56 -8.68 27.02
CA GLU A 9 18.82 -7.42 27.17
C GLU A 9 18.53 -6.75 25.81
N ILE A 10 19.53 -6.70 24.92
CA ILE A 10 19.36 -6.15 23.57
C ILE A 10 18.35 -6.98 22.79
N GLU A 11 18.45 -8.31 22.85
CA GLU A 11 17.54 -9.21 22.14
C GLU A 11 16.09 -9.05 22.63
N ALA A 12 15.88 -8.91 23.95
CA ALA A 12 14.57 -8.62 24.51
C ALA A 12 14.01 -7.28 24.00
N ARG A 13 14.84 -6.23 23.98
CA ARG A 13 14.42 -4.92 23.45
C ARG A 13 14.07 -4.98 21.97
N ILE A 14 14.82 -5.73 21.15
CA ILE A 14 14.51 -5.90 19.73
C ILE A 14 13.12 -6.54 19.58
N LYS A 15 12.80 -7.56 20.38
CA LYS A 15 11.47 -8.20 20.38
C LYS A 15 10.39 -7.18 20.69
N TRP A 16 10.56 -6.36 21.73
CA TRP A 16 9.57 -5.33 22.08
C TRP A 16 9.35 -4.31 20.95
N TYR A 17 10.44 -3.79 20.35
CA TYR A 17 10.32 -2.84 19.24
C TYR A 17 9.77 -3.45 17.95
N THR A 18 9.76 -4.77 17.81
CA THR A 18 9.09 -5.47 16.70
C THR A 18 7.69 -5.97 17.05
N GLY A 19 7.17 -5.63 18.24
CA GLY A 19 5.83 -6.00 18.70
C GLY A 19 5.72 -7.41 19.27
N GLN A 20 6.84 -8.04 19.60
CA GLN A 20 6.92 -9.39 20.17
C GLN A 20 7.15 -9.33 21.69
N ASP A 21 6.71 -10.39 22.40
CA ASP A 21 6.97 -10.61 23.84
C ASP A 21 6.60 -9.42 24.77
N LEU A 22 5.43 -8.83 24.50
CA LEU A 22 4.94 -7.64 25.22
C LEU A 22 4.26 -7.98 26.56
N MET A 23 3.90 -9.25 26.79
CA MET A 23 3.13 -9.65 27.99
C MET A 23 3.89 -9.42 29.30
N GLY A 24 5.21 -9.27 29.25
CA GLY A 24 6.04 -8.98 30.42
C GLY A 24 6.14 -7.50 30.79
N LEU A 25 5.56 -6.60 29.98
CA LEU A 25 5.61 -5.16 30.21
C LEU A 25 4.39 -4.69 30.99
N SER A 26 4.62 -3.76 31.91
CA SER A 26 3.55 -3.00 32.56
C SER A 26 2.88 -2.03 31.58
N MET A 27 1.70 -1.52 31.95
CA MET A 27 0.99 -0.55 31.11
C MET A 27 1.81 0.72 30.87
N ASP A 28 2.50 1.23 31.89
CA ASP A 28 3.35 2.43 31.77
C ASP A 28 4.54 2.18 30.83
N GLU A 29 5.12 0.97 30.85
CA GLU A 29 6.20 0.58 29.94
C GLU A 29 5.69 0.44 28.50
N LEU A 30 4.48 -0.11 28.30
CA LEU A 30 3.84 -0.18 26.99
C LEU A 30 3.56 1.21 26.43
N THR A 31 3.03 2.13 27.23
CA THR A 31 2.80 3.52 26.82
C THR A 31 4.11 4.21 26.43
N GLN A 32 5.19 4.01 27.20
CA GLN A 32 6.51 4.54 26.85
C GLN A 32 7.07 3.91 25.56
N LEU A 33 6.84 2.62 25.35
CA LEU A 33 7.26 1.91 24.13
C LEU A 33 6.54 2.47 22.89
N GLU A 34 5.22 2.69 23.00
CA GLU A 34 4.41 3.30 21.94
C GLU A 34 4.90 4.70 21.58
N GLU A 35 5.12 5.57 22.56
CA GLU A 35 5.64 6.92 22.33
C GLU A 35 7.00 6.90 21.62
N GLN A 36 7.92 6.02 22.05
CA GLN A 36 9.22 5.88 21.40
C GLN A 36 9.12 5.39 19.95
N LEU A 37 8.22 4.44 19.68
CA LEU A 37 7.96 3.94 18.33
C LEU A 37 7.38 5.04 17.45
N GLU A 38 6.41 5.80 17.93
CA GLU A 38 5.83 6.92 17.20
C GLU A 38 6.90 7.97 16.82
N ILE A 39 7.70 8.40 17.79
CA ILE A 39 8.76 9.38 17.57
C ILE A 39 9.79 8.86 16.55
N SER A 40 10.22 7.60 16.68
CA SER A 40 11.24 7.04 15.80
C SER A 40 10.73 6.82 14.37
N VAL A 41 9.50 6.33 14.21
CA VAL A 41 8.85 6.18 12.89
C VAL A 41 8.66 7.55 12.23
N ASN A 42 8.24 8.57 12.98
CA ASN A 42 8.10 9.93 12.47
C ASN A 42 9.45 10.46 11.95
N LYS A 43 10.55 10.26 12.68
CA LYS A 43 11.90 10.63 12.22
C LYS A 43 12.29 9.94 10.90
N VAL A 44 12.05 8.63 10.79
CA VAL A 44 12.34 7.88 9.56
C VAL A 44 11.49 8.39 8.40
N ARG A 45 10.20 8.65 8.64
CA ARG A 45 9.27 9.16 7.63
C ARG A 45 9.71 10.55 7.13
N SER A 46 10.09 11.46 8.04
CA SER A 46 10.60 12.78 7.69
C SER A 46 11.85 12.68 6.81
N ARG A 47 12.82 11.85 7.18
CA ARG A 47 14.04 11.65 6.38
C ARG A 47 13.74 11.07 5.00
N LYS A 48 12.82 10.10 4.91
CA LYS A 48 12.38 9.53 3.63
C LYS A 48 11.74 10.60 2.75
N LEU A 49 10.91 11.46 3.35
CA LEU A 49 10.24 12.55 2.66
C LEU A 49 11.24 13.61 2.16
N GLU A 50 12.23 13.98 2.97
CA GLU A 50 13.34 14.86 2.55
C GLU A 50 14.08 14.28 1.34
N GLN A 51 14.43 13.00 1.38
CA GLN A 51 15.11 12.33 0.25
C GLN A 51 14.28 12.32 -1.03
N HIS A 52 12.96 12.14 -0.94
CA HIS A 52 12.08 12.19 -2.11
C HIS A 52 11.88 13.62 -2.65
N GLN A 53 11.79 14.62 -1.78
CA GLN A 53 11.71 16.03 -2.20
C GLN A 53 12.99 16.48 -2.90
N VAL A 54 14.16 16.12 -2.37
CA VAL A 54 15.45 16.38 -3.04
C VAL A 54 15.54 15.66 -4.39
N ALA A 55 14.96 14.46 -4.52
CA ALA A 55 14.89 13.75 -5.81
C ALA A 55 13.95 14.42 -6.83
N ALA A 56 12.94 15.17 -6.37
CA ALA A 56 12.06 15.96 -7.24
C ALA A 56 12.75 17.24 -7.74
N GLU A 57 13.64 17.83 -6.93
CA GLU A 57 14.42 19.02 -7.32
C GLU A 57 15.57 18.69 -8.29
N PHE A 58 16.05 17.44 -8.34
CA PHE A 58 17.08 17.00 -9.29
C PHE A 58 16.53 16.58 -10.67
N LYS A 59 15.21 16.67 -10.90
CA LYS A 59 14.56 16.26 -12.17
C LYS A 59 13.79 17.39 -12.89
N VAL A 60 14.34 18.61 -12.88
CA VAL A 60 13.87 19.69 -13.79
C VAL A 60 14.83 19.90 -14.97
N GLY A 61 15.88 19.09 -15.09
CA GLY A 61 16.79 19.07 -16.24
C GLY A 61 16.74 17.73 -16.96
N GLU A 62 16.20 17.75 -18.17
CA GLU A 62 16.31 16.71 -19.20
C GLU A 62 15.43 15.47 -19.04
N GLY A 63 14.51 15.35 -20.01
CA GLY A 63 13.47 14.34 -20.07
C GLY A 63 14.01 12.93 -20.20
N GLN A 64 13.40 12.03 -19.43
CA GLN A 64 13.13 10.62 -19.75
C GLN A 64 12.57 9.98 -18.46
N MET A 65 11.24 9.85 -18.37
CA MET A 65 10.60 8.99 -17.36
C MET A 65 10.27 7.66 -18.03
N SER A 66 11.27 6.78 -18.12
CA SER A 66 11.05 5.36 -18.38
C SER A 66 10.73 4.64 -17.06
N ASN A 67 9.62 3.90 -17.08
CA ASN A 67 9.25 2.75 -16.25
C ASN A 67 9.15 2.96 -14.73
N ILE A 68 8.01 3.49 -14.28
CA ILE A 68 7.48 3.24 -12.92
C ILE A 68 6.50 2.08 -13.03
N GLU A 69 6.99 0.85 -13.06
CA GLU A 69 6.13 -0.35 -13.05
C GLU A 69 6.36 -1.24 -11.82
N GLU A 70 7.31 -0.91 -10.94
CA GLU A 70 7.68 -1.80 -9.82
C GLU A 70 7.26 -1.30 -8.41
N ILE A 71 6.71 -0.09 -8.28
CA ILE A 71 6.27 0.45 -6.97
C ILE A 71 4.78 0.80 -6.97
N ALA A 72 3.97 0.01 -7.69
CA ALA A 72 2.54 0.23 -7.84
C ALA A 72 1.62 -0.23 -6.66
N PRO A 73 1.97 -1.15 -5.73
CA PRO A 73 0.93 -1.70 -4.86
C PRO A 73 0.59 -0.83 -3.63
N TYR A 74 1.33 0.24 -3.31
CA TYR A 74 1.13 0.99 -2.06
C TYR A 74 0.41 2.34 -2.20
N TYR A 75 0.14 2.82 -3.41
CA TYR A 75 -0.44 4.17 -3.63
C TYR A 75 -1.68 4.20 -4.54
N SER A 76 -2.39 3.08 -4.72
CA SER A 76 -3.62 3.06 -5.54
C SER A 76 -4.77 2.35 -4.85
N CYS A 77 -5.38 3.04 -3.90
CA CYS A 77 -6.75 2.77 -3.41
C CYS A 77 -7.20 4.12 -2.85
N ASP A 78 -7.75 5.07 -3.62
CA ASP A 78 -9.20 5.12 -3.86
C ASP A 78 -9.60 6.26 -4.83
N SER A 79 -8.73 6.70 -5.75
CA SER A 79 -9.00 7.91 -6.57
C SER A 79 -9.38 7.65 -8.05
N GLN A 80 -9.82 6.45 -8.42
CA GLN A 80 -10.29 6.17 -9.78
C GLN A 80 -11.71 5.62 -9.83
N ARG A 81 -12.69 6.46 -9.48
CA ARG A 81 -14.03 6.35 -10.06
C ARG A 81 -14.42 7.69 -10.68
N ASN A 82 -14.40 7.71 -12.02
CA ASN A 82 -15.07 8.65 -12.92
C ASN A 82 -14.48 10.05 -13.14
N LEU A 83 -13.24 10.19 -13.64
CA LEU A 83 -12.76 11.50 -14.13
C LEU A 83 -12.22 11.54 -15.57
N LEU A 84 -12.28 10.45 -16.34
CA LEU A 84 -11.86 10.47 -17.75
C LEU A 84 -12.87 9.75 -18.64
N GLN A 85 -14.08 10.32 -18.75
CA GLN A 85 -14.95 10.04 -19.90
C GLN A 85 -15.02 11.27 -20.78
N LEU A 86 -13.94 11.49 -21.54
CA LEU A 86 -13.90 12.41 -22.67
C LEU A 86 -13.67 11.58 -23.94
N SER A 87 -14.71 10.87 -24.39
CA SER A 87 -14.71 10.28 -25.73
C SER A 87 -15.59 11.11 -26.67
N PRO A 88 -15.20 11.29 -27.95
CA PRO A 88 -16.10 11.85 -28.95
C PRO A 88 -17.24 10.86 -29.18
N GLN A 89 -18.46 11.38 -29.26
CA GLN A 89 -19.67 10.60 -29.50
C GLN A 89 -19.69 10.09 -30.95
N LEU A 90 -19.10 8.92 -31.19
CA LEU A 90 -19.33 8.16 -32.41
C LEU A 90 -20.51 7.21 -32.16
N GLN A 91 -21.66 7.57 -32.72
CA GLN A 91 -22.82 6.69 -32.86
C GLN A 91 -22.42 5.51 -33.75
N GLY A 92 -22.20 4.35 -33.15
CA GLY A 92 -21.93 3.12 -33.89
C GLY A 92 -21.88 1.94 -32.94
N PHE A 93 -22.93 1.12 -32.99
CA PHE A 93 -23.06 -0.19 -32.37
C PHE A 93 -23.22 -0.19 -30.84
N ARG A 94 -24.46 0.08 -30.41
CA ARG A 94 -24.97 -0.27 -29.08
C ARG A 94 -24.98 -1.80 -28.94
N LEU A 95 -24.27 -2.33 -27.95
CA LEU A 95 -24.22 -3.75 -27.61
C LEU A 95 -25.64 -4.28 -27.30
N GLN A 96 -26.04 -5.37 -27.96
CA GLN A 96 -27.13 -6.20 -27.46
C GLN A 96 -26.51 -7.23 -26.49
N PRO A 97 -26.96 -7.32 -25.24
CA PRO A 97 -26.52 -8.35 -24.31
C PRO A 97 -26.99 -9.72 -24.82
N SER A 98 -26.08 -10.68 -24.96
CA SER A 98 -26.41 -12.10 -25.12
C SER A 98 -27.14 -12.56 -23.86
N SER A 99 -28.46 -12.52 -23.91
CA SER A 99 -29.32 -13.06 -22.87
C SER A 99 -30.19 -14.15 -23.48
N MET A 100 -30.23 -15.27 -22.77
CA MET A 100 -31.13 -16.41 -22.95
C MET A 100 -30.75 -17.36 -24.10
N GLN A 101 -29.94 -18.37 -23.76
CA GLN A 101 -30.09 -19.68 -24.38
C GLN A 101 -31.52 -20.14 -24.11
N GLU A 102 -32.40 -19.93 -25.09
CA GLU A 102 -33.70 -20.56 -25.13
C GLU A 102 -33.47 -22.05 -25.38
N LEU A 103 -33.60 -22.82 -24.30
CA LEU A 103 -33.68 -24.27 -24.36
C LEU A 103 -34.81 -24.66 -25.30
N SER A 104 -34.41 -25.16 -26.47
CA SER A 104 -35.25 -25.81 -27.45
C SER A 104 -36.01 -26.97 -26.79
N LEU A 105 -37.28 -26.78 -26.45
CA LEU A 105 -38.19 -27.88 -26.09
C LEU A 105 -39.65 -27.42 -26.15
N GLN A 106 -40.30 -27.68 -27.29
CA GLN A 106 -41.71 -28.09 -27.49
C GLN A 106 -42.11 -27.72 -28.94
N HIS A 107 -42.07 -28.66 -29.89
CA HIS A 107 -43.03 -29.74 -30.16
C HIS A 107 -44.34 -29.25 -30.81
N HIS A 108 -44.69 -29.95 -31.91
CA HIS A 108 -45.87 -29.89 -32.79
C HIS A 108 -45.72 -28.97 -34.02
N GLY A 109 -45.89 -29.45 -35.26
CA GLY A 109 -46.28 -30.77 -35.71
C GLY A 109 -46.52 -30.78 -37.22
N PHE A 110 -46.33 -31.93 -37.83
CA PHE A 110 -47.19 -32.52 -38.86
C PHE A 110 -47.25 -34.01 -38.59
#